data_AF-A0A4Y2GS06-F1
#
_entry.id   AF-A0A4Y2GS06-F1
#
_cell.length_a   1.000
_cell.length_b   1.000
_cell.length_c   1.000
_cell.angle_alpha   90.00
_cell.angle_beta   90.00
_cell.angle_gamma   90.00
#
_symmetry.space_group_name_H-M   'P 1'
#
loop_
_entity.id
_entity.type
_entity.pdbx_description
1 polymer ?
#
loop_
_entity_poly.entity_id
_entity_poly.type
_entity_poly.pdbx_seq_one_letter_code
_entity_poly.pdbx_strand_id
1 'polypeptide(L)'
;MRKVVKLFKRSPAKYDMYLQKYVKEDTSKGLSLILDCRTHWNSLLAMIERFHKLKVCIDKDLIDKGSDTKCSGLEWSRIKDLIESLQAFKVIVDALCRRDSTLLTAETTLKFILEKLLTEDTMLSVELSEALRARIKERRTVVTGILICLQNPKNMMIQDELMIHLLCQKKSYTIRNEKYLRKSYSR
;
A
#
# COMPACT_ATOMS: atom_id res chain seq x y z
N MET A 1 -13.49 15.76 0.07
CA MET A 1 -12.72 15.63 1.33
C MET A 1 -11.80 16.81 1.66
N ARG A 2 -10.62 17.00 1.03
CA ARG A 2 -9.66 18.06 1.45
C ARG A 2 -10.25 19.48 1.47
N LYS A 3 -11.13 19.81 0.52
CA LYS A 3 -11.86 21.09 0.49
C LYS A 3 -12.71 21.28 1.75
N VAL A 4 -13.47 20.26 2.14
CA VAL A 4 -14.30 20.24 3.35
C VAL A 4 -13.45 20.40 4.61
N VAL A 5 -12.36 19.62 4.73
CA VAL A 5 -11.41 19.75 5.86
C VAL A 5 -10.80 21.16 5.93
N LYS A 6 -10.46 21.76 4.79
CA LYS A 6 -9.94 23.14 4.73
C LYS A 6 -10.99 24.18 5.10
N LEU A 7 -12.25 23.99 4.71
CA LEU A 7 -13.36 24.87 5.10
C LEU A 7 -13.47 24.93 6.63
N PHE A 8 -13.37 23.77 7.27
CA PHE A 8 -13.37 23.66 8.71
C PHE A 8 -12.15 24.28 9.39
N LYS A 9 -10.95 24.07 8.85
CA LYS A 9 -9.73 24.67 9.41
C LYS A 9 -9.59 26.18 9.19
N ARG A 10 -10.28 26.77 8.20
CA ARG A 10 -10.26 28.21 7.93
C ARG A 10 -10.97 29.04 9.00
N SER A 11 -11.88 28.46 9.78
CA SER A 11 -12.58 29.18 10.85
C SER A 11 -12.67 28.34 12.12
N PRO A 12 -11.54 28.19 12.85
CA PRO A 12 -11.45 27.32 14.02
C PRO A 12 -12.49 27.61 15.10
N ALA A 13 -12.78 28.90 15.36
CA ALA A 13 -13.75 29.30 16.37
C ALA A 13 -15.19 28.89 16.05
N LYS A 14 -15.62 29.01 14.79
CA LYS A 14 -16.95 28.55 14.34
C LYS A 14 -16.99 27.02 14.22
N TYR A 15 -15.87 26.41 13.84
CA TYR A 15 -15.71 24.97 13.75
C TYR A 15 -15.86 24.26 15.10
N ASP A 16 -15.14 24.75 16.12
CA ASP A 16 -15.18 24.18 17.47
C ASP A 16 -16.52 24.42 18.18
N MET A 17 -17.36 25.33 17.68
CA MET A 17 -18.67 25.59 18.27
C MET A 17 -19.76 24.64 17.75
N TYR A 18 -19.83 24.39 16.44
CA TYR A 18 -20.90 23.58 15.83
C TYR A 18 -20.51 22.11 15.65
N LEU A 19 -19.36 21.82 15.04
CA LEU A 19 -18.99 20.42 14.78
C LEU A 19 -18.62 19.70 16.07
N GLN A 20 -17.86 20.33 16.98
CA GLN A 20 -17.51 19.68 18.26
C GLN A 20 -18.73 19.40 19.13
N LYS A 21 -19.84 20.14 18.98
CA LYS A 21 -21.08 19.83 19.69
C LYS A 21 -21.55 18.44 19.29
N TYR A 22 -21.71 18.19 17.98
CA TYR A 22 -22.08 16.88 17.45
C TYR A 22 -21.05 15.80 17.76
N VAL A 23 -19.75 16.11 17.70
CA VAL A 23 -18.69 15.13 18.01
C VAL A 23 -18.67 14.75 19.49
N LYS A 24 -18.92 15.70 20.41
CA LYS A 24 -19.01 15.42 21.84
C LYS A 24 -20.25 14.60 22.18
N GLU A 25 -21.38 14.87 21.51
CA GLU A 25 -22.61 14.09 21.61
C GLU A 25 -22.39 12.65 21.10
N ASP A 26 -21.76 12.46 19.94
CA ASP A 26 -21.61 11.14 19.32
C ASP A 26 -20.40 10.34 19.86
N THR A 27 -19.31 10.98 20.29
CA THR A 27 -18.02 10.28 20.58
C THR A 27 -17.47 10.52 21.98
N SER A 28 -18.14 11.26 22.87
CA SER A 28 -17.74 11.60 24.26
C SER A 28 -16.38 12.33 24.44
N LYS A 29 -15.54 12.36 23.40
CA LYS A 29 -14.25 13.06 23.31
C LYS A 29 -14.25 13.97 22.10
N GLY A 30 -13.71 15.19 22.25
CA GLY A 30 -13.54 16.14 21.15
C GLY A 30 -12.54 15.64 20.12
N LEU A 31 -13.01 15.09 19.00
CA LEU A 31 -12.19 14.72 17.85
C LEU A 31 -12.22 15.86 16.83
N SER A 32 -11.05 16.41 16.50
CA SER A 32 -10.88 17.42 15.47
C SER A 32 -10.61 16.80 14.09
N LEU A 33 -10.89 17.50 13.00
CA LEU A 33 -10.46 17.08 11.67
C LEU A 33 -8.97 17.35 11.48
N ILE A 34 -8.27 16.38 10.89
CA ILE A 34 -6.84 16.48 10.55
C ILE A 34 -6.73 16.77 9.06
N LEU A 35 -5.73 17.54 8.65
CA LEU A 35 -5.37 17.72 7.24
C LEU A 35 -4.10 16.90 6.99
N ASP A 36 -4.04 16.22 5.86
CA ASP A 36 -2.87 15.45 5.45
C ASP A 36 -1.65 16.36 5.21
N CYS A 37 -0.45 15.79 5.33
CA CYS A 37 0.81 16.50 5.10
C CYS A 37 1.64 15.80 4.03
N ARG A 38 2.36 16.58 3.23
CA ARG A 38 3.07 16.06 2.06
C ARG A 38 4.24 15.14 2.42
N THR A 39 4.85 15.34 3.58
CA THR A 39 6.12 14.71 3.98
C THR A 39 5.96 13.38 4.70
N HIS A 40 4.75 13.06 5.20
CA HIS A 40 4.52 11.84 5.94
C HIS A 40 3.57 10.90 5.17
N TRP A 41 4.07 9.73 4.80
CA TRP A 41 3.40 8.80 3.88
C TRP A 41 2.01 8.36 4.37
N ASN A 42 1.81 8.19 5.68
CA ASN A 42 0.53 7.73 6.24
C ASN A 42 -0.46 8.88 6.59
N SER A 43 -0.09 10.14 6.36
CA SER A 43 -0.90 11.28 6.80
C SER A 43 -2.24 11.36 6.04
N LEU A 44 -2.26 10.91 4.78
CA LEU A 44 -3.46 10.80 3.98
C LEU A 44 -4.44 9.79 4.59
N LEU A 45 -3.95 8.59 4.94
CA LEU A 45 -4.76 7.56 5.60
C LEU A 45 -5.33 8.09 6.91
N ALA A 46 -4.50 8.70 7.77
CA ALA A 46 -4.94 9.27 9.04
C ALA A 46 -6.02 10.37 8.85
N MET A 47 -5.89 11.22 7.82
CA MET A 47 -6.92 12.20 7.49
C MET A 47 -8.23 11.54 7.07
N ILE A 48 -8.16 10.56 6.17
CA ILE A 48 -9.36 9.91 5.58
C ILE A 48 -10.07 9.06 6.64
N GLU A 49 -9.36 8.31 7.46
CA GLU A 49 -9.93 7.54 8.58
C GLU A 49 -10.69 8.46 9.54
N ARG A 50 -10.09 9.60 9.91
CA ARG A 50 -10.73 10.55 10.82
C ARG A 50 -11.93 11.25 10.17
N PHE A 51 -11.84 11.54 8.88
CA PHE A 51 -12.93 12.11 8.11
C PHE A 51 -14.13 11.13 8.03
N HIS A 52 -13.89 9.86 7.72
CA HIS A 52 -14.91 8.82 7.67
C HIS A 52 -15.53 8.54 9.06
N LYS A 53 -14.71 8.56 10.13
CA LYS A 53 -15.21 8.42 11.50
C LYS A 53 -16.20 9.50 11.90
N LEU A 54 -16.01 10.72 11.40
CA LEU A 54 -16.86 11.88 11.69
C LEU A 54 -17.96 12.12 10.66
N LYS A 55 -18.24 11.14 9.77
CA LYS A 55 -19.20 11.31 8.65
C LYS A 55 -20.56 11.86 9.08
N VAL A 56 -21.13 11.33 10.16
CA VAL A 56 -22.47 11.72 10.64
C VAL A 56 -22.47 13.16 11.16
N CYS A 57 -21.44 13.52 11.93
CA CYS A 57 -21.30 14.88 12.46
C CYS A 57 -21.07 15.89 11.32
N ILE A 58 -20.27 15.51 10.32
CA ILE A 58 -20.00 16.33 9.14
C ILE A 58 -21.28 16.54 8.34
N ASP A 59 -22.04 15.48 8.06
CA ASP A 59 -23.28 15.58 7.29
C ASP A 59 -24.32 16.46 7.99
N LYS A 60 -24.49 16.32 9.32
CA LYS A 60 -25.36 17.19 10.14
C LYS A 60 -24.94 18.66 10.06
N ASP A 61 -23.67 18.96 10.31
CA ASP A 61 -23.17 20.35 10.28
C ASP A 61 -23.22 20.98 8.88
N LEU A 62 -23.02 20.20 7.81
CA LEU A 62 -23.16 20.67 6.43
C LEU A 62 -24.61 20.98 6.06
N ILE A 63 -25.58 20.24 6.62
CA ILE A 63 -27.02 20.52 6.49
C ILE A 63 -27.36 21.83 7.21
N ASP A 64 -26.93 21.98 8.46
CA ASP A 64 -27.21 23.18 9.27
C ASP A 64 -26.64 24.46 8.64
N LYS A 65 -25.48 24.36 7.98
CA LYS A 65 -24.84 25.48 7.28
C LYS A 65 -25.45 25.77 5.91
N GLY A 66 -26.40 24.96 5.43
CA GLY A 66 -26.98 25.09 4.10
C GLY A 66 -25.94 24.97 2.97
N SER A 67 -24.86 24.22 3.19
CA SER A 67 -23.81 24.09 2.19
C SER A 67 -24.21 23.08 1.11
N ASP A 68 -24.03 23.44 -0.17
CA ASP A 68 -24.31 22.55 -1.31
C ASP A 68 -23.33 21.37 -1.42
N THR A 69 -22.22 21.40 -0.69
CA THR A 69 -21.19 20.35 -0.74
C THR A 69 -21.54 19.18 0.17
N LYS A 70 -22.52 18.36 -0.19
CA LYS A 70 -22.84 17.10 0.49
C LYS A 70 -22.04 15.94 -0.11
N CYS A 71 -21.53 15.05 0.74
CA CYS A 71 -20.97 13.78 0.26
C CYS A 71 -22.10 12.77 0.02
N SER A 72 -22.13 12.19 -1.18
CA SER A 72 -23.07 11.14 -1.53
C SER A 72 -22.71 9.81 -0.86
N GLY A 73 -23.68 8.90 -0.73
CA GLY A 73 -23.44 7.55 -0.22
C GLY A 73 -22.38 6.78 -1.02
N LEU A 74 -22.34 6.99 -2.35
CA LEU A 74 -21.33 6.42 -3.23
C LEU A 74 -19.92 6.94 -2.89
N GLU A 75 -19.78 8.25 -2.66
CA GLU A 75 -18.49 8.83 -2.25
C GLU A 75 -18.02 8.28 -0.90
N TRP A 76 -18.95 8.09 0.05
CA TRP A 76 -18.62 7.45 1.32
C TRP A 76 -18.17 6.00 1.17
N SER A 77 -18.79 5.24 0.25
CA SER A 77 -18.33 3.88 -0.08
C SER A 77 -16.92 3.90 -0.65
N ARG A 78 -16.64 4.74 -1.64
CA ARG A 78 -15.30 4.88 -2.24
C ARG A 78 -14.24 5.30 -1.23
N ILE A 79 -14.60 6.15 -0.26
CA ILE A 79 -13.73 6.55 0.84
C ILE A 79 -13.42 5.35 1.73
N LYS A 80 -14.42 4.51 2.02
CA LYS A 80 -14.23 3.29 2.80
C LYS A 80 -13.31 2.31 2.08
N ASP A 81 -13.53 2.06 0.79
CA ASP A 81 -12.67 1.19 -0.02
C ASP A 81 -11.22 1.70 -0.01
N LEU A 82 -11.04 3.02 -0.14
CA LEU A 82 -9.72 3.65 -0.07
C LEU A 82 -9.04 3.48 1.30
N ILE A 83 -9.80 3.53 2.40
CA ILE A 83 -9.26 3.27 3.75
C ILE A 83 -8.78 1.82 3.85
N GLU A 84 -9.59 0.86 3.42
CA GLU A 84 -9.29 -0.57 3.53
C GLU A 84 -8.01 -0.93 2.74
N SER A 85 -7.90 -0.47 1.49
CA SER A 85 -6.71 -0.71 0.68
C SER A 85 -5.47 -0.03 1.29
N LEU A 86 -5.56 1.23 1.72
CA LEU A 86 -4.42 1.94 2.33
C LEU A 86 -4.00 1.38 3.70
N GLN A 87 -4.93 0.79 4.46
CA GLN A 87 -4.60 0.10 5.71
C GLN A 87 -3.73 -1.13 5.47
N ALA A 88 -3.94 -1.86 4.36
CA ALA A 88 -3.03 -2.94 3.96
C ALA A 88 -1.60 -2.43 3.81
N PHE A 89 -1.41 -1.35 3.04
CA PHE A 89 -0.09 -0.73 2.85
C PHE A 89 0.54 -0.30 4.17
N LYS A 90 -0.24 0.21 5.13
CA LYS A 90 0.29 0.62 6.43
C LYS A 90 0.96 -0.54 7.18
N VAL A 91 0.26 -1.66 7.31
CA VAL A 91 0.77 -2.86 8.00
C VAL A 91 2.08 -3.34 7.38
N ILE A 92 2.17 -3.25 6.06
CA ILE A 92 3.31 -3.74 5.28
C ILE A 92 4.51 -2.81 5.39
N VAL A 93 4.30 -1.50 5.29
CA VAL A 93 5.37 -0.53 5.53
C VAL A 93 5.90 -0.68 6.95
N ASP A 94 5.01 -0.85 7.94
CA ASP A 94 5.42 -1.07 9.33
C ASP A 94 6.24 -2.36 9.47
N ALA A 95 5.88 -3.45 8.78
CA ALA A 95 6.64 -4.69 8.77
C ALA A 95 8.02 -4.53 8.09
N LEU A 96 8.09 -3.81 6.97
CA LEU A 96 9.31 -3.54 6.22
C LEU A 96 10.27 -2.63 6.98
N CYS A 97 9.76 -1.70 7.78
CA CYS A 97 10.54 -0.76 8.57
C CYS A 97 11.08 -1.35 9.89
N ARG A 98 10.79 -2.61 10.21
CA ARG A 98 11.38 -3.27 11.38
C ARG A 98 12.87 -3.52 11.18
N ARG A 99 13.65 -3.46 12.27
CA ARG A 99 15.12 -3.65 12.22
C ARG A 99 15.53 -5.06 11.78
N ASP A 100 14.67 -6.05 12.02
CA ASP A 100 14.86 -7.46 11.66
C ASP A 100 14.32 -7.78 10.25
N SER A 101 13.87 -6.77 9.49
CA SER A 101 13.39 -6.95 8.13
C SER A 101 14.51 -7.41 7.20
N THR A 102 14.32 -8.58 6.59
CA THR A 102 15.26 -9.16 5.61
C THR A 102 14.68 -9.06 4.21
N LEU A 103 15.51 -9.32 3.18
CA LEU A 103 15.03 -9.39 1.79
C LEU A 103 13.92 -10.45 1.63
N LEU A 104 13.98 -11.53 2.40
CA LEU A 104 12.92 -12.54 2.43
C LEU A 104 11.63 -11.97 3.03
N THR A 105 11.72 -11.31 4.18
CA THR A 105 10.57 -10.64 4.82
C THR A 105 9.93 -9.64 3.86
N ALA A 106 10.74 -8.90 3.11
CA ALA A 106 10.24 -7.95 2.13
C ALA A 106 9.47 -8.65 1.01
N GLU A 107 10.02 -9.73 0.45
CA GLU A 107 9.39 -10.48 -0.63
C GLU A 107 8.07 -11.14 -0.19
N THR A 108 8.03 -11.75 1.00
CA THR A 108 6.80 -12.35 1.53
C THR A 108 5.74 -11.29 1.83
N THR A 109 6.14 -10.14 2.34
CA THR A 109 5.24 -9.02 2.64
C THR A 109 4.67 -8.39 1.34
N LEU A 110 5.48 -8.27 0.29
CA LEU A 110 5.03 -7.84 -1.04
C LEU A 110 4.11 -8.87 -1.71
N LYS A 111 4.34 -10.17 -1.50
CA LYS A 111 3.39 -11.19 -1.96
C LYS A 111 2.06 -11.08 -1.23
N PHE A 112 2.10 -10.94 0.10
CA PHE A 112 0.92 -10.82 0.94
C PHE A 112 0.03 -9.63 0.53
N ILE A 113 0.61 -8.47 0.20
CA ILE A 113 -0.22 -7.32 -0.22
C ILE A 113 -0.92 -7.56 -1.55
N LEU A 114 -0.25 -8.21 -2.49
CA LEU A 114 -0.84 -8.49 -3.80
C LEU A 114 -2.01 -9.46 -3.64
N GLU A 115 -1.88 -10.46 -2.79
CA GLU A 115 -2.97 -11.38 -2.46
C GLU A 115 -4.13 -10.66 -1.74
N LYS A 116 -3.82 -9.75 -0.81
CA LYS A 116 -4.83 -8.97 -0.10
C LYS A 116 -5.61 -8.04 -1.03
N LEU A 117 -4.92 -7.30 -1.91
CA LEU A 117 -5.56 -6.42 -2.91
C LEU A 117 -6.41 -7.22 -3.91
N LEU A 118 -5.98 -8.41 -4.30
CA LEU A 118 -6.78 -9.30 -5.16
C LEU A 118 -8.05 -9.81 -4.46
N THR A 119 -8.03 -9.94 -3.13
CA THR A 119 -9.21 -10.38 -2.35
C THR A 119 -10.23 -9.26 -2.19
N GLU A 120 -9.79 -8.00 -2.15
CA GLU A 120 -10.68 -6.84 -2.05
C GLU A 120 -11.50 -6.61 -3.34
N ASP A 121 -10.98 -7.00 -4.52
CA ASP A 121 -11.62 -6.97 -5.84
C ASP A 121 -12.37 -5.66 -6.18
N THR A 122 -11.90 -4.55 -5.61
CA THR A 122 -12.37 -3.20 -5.97
C THR A 122 -11.56 -2.67 -7.15
N MET A 123 -12.17 -1.80 -7.97
CA MET A 123 -11.45 -1.13 -9.07
C MET A 123 -10.15 -0.47 -8.60
N LEU A 124 -10.15 0.15 -7.41
CA LEU A 124 -8.97 0.77 -6.81
C LEU A 124 -7.90 -0.26 -6.44
N SER A 125 -8.31 -1.41 -5.87
CA SER A 125 -7.38 -2.47 -5.49
C SER A 125 -6.70 -3.09 -6.71
N VAL A 126 -7.42 -3.23 -7.84
CA VAL A 126 -6.87 -3.71 -9.11
C VAL A 126 -5.81 -2.74 -9.63
N GLU A 127 -6.14 -1.45 -9.77
CA GLU A 127 -5.20 -0.42 -10.23
C GLU A 127 -3.95 -0.34 -9.34
N LEU A 128 -4.14 -0.38 -8.01
CA LEU A 128 -3.04 -0.39 -7.05
C LEU A 128 -2.16 -1.65 -7.19
N SER A 129 -2.77 -2.81 -7.39
CA SER A 129 -2.05 -4.07 -7.55
C SER A 129 -1.20 -4.08 -8.83
N GLU A 130 -1.72 -3.55 -9.93
CA GLU A 130 -1.00 -3.44 -11.21
C GLU A 130 0.16 -2.46 -11.12
N ALA A 131 -0.09 -1.26 -10.58
CA ALA A 131 0.93 -0.26 -10.34
C ALA A 131 2.04 -0.82 -9.42
N LEU A 132 1.67 -1.54 -8.38
CA LEU A 132 2.63 -2.16 -7.47
C LEU A 132 3.44 -3.27 -8.14
N ARG A 133 2.81 -4.14 -8.93
CA ARG A 133 3.50 -5.18 -9.71
C ARG A 133 4.55 -4.56 -10.65
N ALA A 134 4.21 -3.48 -11.35
CA ALA A 134 5.15 -2.76 -12.20
C ALA A 134 6.35 -2.25 -11.39
N ARG A 135 6.10 -1.62 -10.23
CA ARG A 135 7.14 -1.11 -9.34
C ARG A 135 8.01 -2.19 -8.69
N ILE A 136 7.46 -3.38 -8.43
CA ILE A 136 8.22 -4.54 -7.96
C ILE A 136 9.13 -5.04 -9.08
N LYS A 137 8.60 -5.19 -10.30
CA LYS A 137 9.37 -5.65 -11.46
C LYS A 137 10.55 -4.74 -11.78
N GLU A 138 10.37 -3.43 -11.68
CA GLU A 138 11.44 -2.44 -11.87
C GLU A 138 12.58 -2.55 -10.83
N ARG A 139 12.27 -2.98 -9.60
CA ARG A 139 13.22 -2.96 -8.47
C ARG A 139 13.78 -4.33 -8.11
N ARG A 140 13.15 -5.42 -8.56
CA ARG A 140 13.65 -6.78 -8.31
C ARG A 140 14.99 -6.98 -9.00
N THR A 141 15.90 -7.64 -8.29
CA THR A 141 17.24 -7.95 -8.78
C THR A 141 17.45 -9.46 -8.84
N VAL A 142 18.53 -9.87 -9.52
CA VAL A 142 18.95 -11.28 -9.59
C VAL A 142 19.13 -11.90 -8.20
N VAL A 143 19.53 -11.09 -7.20
CA VAL A 143 19.71 -11.54 -5.81
C VAL A 143 18.39 -12.02 -5.20
N THR A 144 17.28 -11.33 -5.47
CA THR A 144 15.94 -11.75 -5.04
C THR A 144 15.57 -13.11 -5.63
N GLY A 145 15.85 -13.31 -6.93
CA GLY A 145 15.60 -14.59 -7.61
C GLY A 145 16.42 -15.75 -7.03
N ILE A 146 17.71 -15.53 -6.74
CA ILE A 146 18.57 -16.54 -6.11
C ILE A 146 18.06 -16.87 -4.71
N LEU A 147 17.70 -15.87 -3.91
CA LEU A 147 17.18 -16.07 -2.55
C LEU A 147 15.92 -16.93 -2.55
N ILE A 148 14.97 -16.66 -3.45
CA ILE A 148 13.74 -17.45 -3.59
C ILE A 148 14.06 -18.90 -3.96
N CYS A 149 15.04 -19.13 -4.84
CA CYS A 149 15.47 -20.48 -5.22
C CYS A 149 16.10 -21.25 -4.04
N LEU A 150 16.92 -20.58 -3.23
CA LEU A 150 17.53 -21.17 -2.04
C LEU A 150 16.48 -21.50 -0.97
N GLN A 151 15.46 -20.65 -0.83
CA GLN A 151 14.36 -20.85 0.10
C GLN A 151 13.50 -22.06 -0.27
N ASN A 152 13.15 -22.18 -1.55
CA ASN A 152 12.38 -23.32 -2.07
C ASN A 152 12.71 -23.55 -3.55
N PRO A 153 13.45 -24.63 -3.88
CA PRO A 153 13.88 -24.93 -5.25
C PRO A 153 12.73 -25.08 -6.24
N LYS A 154 11.52 -25.44 -5.76
CA LYS A 154 10.34 -25.65 -6.61
C LYS A 154 9.67 -24.35 -7.07
N ASN A 155 9.96 -23.22 -6.42
CA ASN A 155 9.36 -21.92 -6.78
C ASN A 155 9.98 -21.27 -8.03
N MET A 156 11.07 -21.84 -8.57
CA MET A 156 11.80 -21.31 -9.72
C MET A 156 10.95 -21.19 -11.00
N MET A 157 9.90 -22.01 -11.16
CA MET A 157 9.07 -22.01 -12.37
C MET A 157 8.00 -20.91 -12.40
N ILE A 158 7.77 -20.19 -11.29
CA ILE A 158 6.54 -19.40 -11.13
C ILE A 158 6.76 -17.89 -11.37
N GLN A 159 7.98 -17.35 -11.27
CA GLN A 159 8.11 -15.90 -11.06
C GLN A 159 8.78 -15.02 -12.11
N ASP A 160 9.60 -15.45 -13.07
CA ASP A 160 10.08 -14.54 -14.13
C ASP A 160 10.82 -15.27 -15.27
N GLU A 161 10.38 -15.12 -16.52
CA GLU A 161 11.08 -15.59 -17.75
C GLU A 161 12.52 -15.02 -17.87
N LEU A 162 12.79 -13.88 -17.24
CA LEU A 162 14.11 -13.24 -17.22
C LEU A 162 15.16 -14.01 -16.40
N MET A 163 14.73 -14.74 -15.36
CA MET A 163 15.64 -15.56 -14.55
C MET A 163 16.11 -16.80 -15.29
N ILE A 164 15.28 -17.35 -16.18
CA ILE A 164 15.66 -18.47 -17.06
C ILE A 164 16.80 -18.03 -17.99
N HIS A 165 16.74 -16.83 -18.57
CA HIS A 165 17.79 -16.34 -19.48
C HIS A 165 19.15 -16.16 -18.79
N LEU A 166 19.19 -15.61 -17.57
CA LEU A 166 20.44 -15.42 -16.81
C LEU A 166 21.04 -16.75 -16.32
N LEU A 167 20.20 -17.71 -15.92
CA LEU A 167 20.64 -19.05 -15.53
C LEU A 167 21.08 -19.89 -16.74
N CYS A 168 20.43 -19.75 -17.90
CA CYS A 168 20.83 -20.37 -19.15
C CYS A 168 22.16 -19.80 -19.70
N GLN A 169 22.43 -18.50 -19.50
CA GLN A 169 23.76 -17.95 -19.78
C GLN A 169 24.83 -18.58 -18.88
N LYS A 170 24.59 -18.73 -17.57
CA LYS A 170 25.56 -19.38 -16.66
C LYS A 170 25.81 -20.85 -16.98
N LYS A 171 24.79 -21.64 -17.35
CA LYS A 171 24.97 -23.03 -17.82
C LYS A 171 25.87 -23.13 -19.05
N SER A 172 25.81 -22.15 -19.94
CA SER A 172 26.68 -22.08 -21.13
C SER A 172 28.15 -21.86 -20.77
N TYR A 173 28.45 -21.15 -19.68
CA TYR A 173 29.83 -20.93 -19.21
C TYR A 173 30.40 -22.12 -18.43
N THR A 174 29.58 -22.83 -17.64
CA THR A 174 30.04 -24.04 -16.92
C THR A 174 30.28 -25.23 -17.84
N ILE A 175 29.42 -25.47 -18.85
CA ILE A 175 29.61 -26.52 -19.85
C ILE A 175 30.85 -26.26 -20.72
N ARG A 176 31.16 -24.99 -20.99
CA ARG A 176 32.35 -24.62 -21.77
C ARG A 176 33.65 -24.89 -20.98
N ASN A 177 33.67 -24.62 -19.67
CA ASN A 177 34.83 -24.91 -18.81
C ASN A 177 35.06 -26.41 -18.54
N GLU A 178 34.01 -27.22 -18.46
CA GLU A 178 34.15 -28.70 -18.37
C GLU A 178 34.84 -29.31 -19.60
N LYS A 179 34.58 -28.76 -20.80
CA LYS A 179 35.23 -29.21 -22.04
C LYS A 179 36.72 -28.90 -22.09
N TYR A 180 37.18 -27.83 -21.42
CA TYR A 180 38.59 -27.50 -21.32
C TYR A 180 39.30 -28.39 -20.29
N LEU A 181 38.67 -28.66 -19.15
CA LEU A 181 39.27 -29.52 -18.10
C LEU A 181 39.36 -30.99 -18.53
N ARG A 182 38.39 -31.51 -19.30
CA ARG A 182 38.42 -32.90 -19.78
C ARG A 182 39.47 -33.16 -20.88
N LYS A 183 39.99 -32.11 -21.53
CA LYS A 183 41.11 -32.23 -22.50
C LYS A 183 42.50 -32.23 -21.84
N SER A 184 42.60 -31.81 -20.57
CA SER A 184 43.88 -31.67 -19.86
C SER A 184 44.35 -32.94 -19.15
N TYR A 185 43.49 -33.96 -19.03
CA TYR A 185 43.78 -35.21 -18.30
C TYR A 185 43.74 -36.47 -19.18
N SER A 186 43.90 -36.32 -20.49
CA SER A 186 44.13 -37.45 -21.41
C SER A 186 45.49 -37.31 -22.06
N ARG A 187 46.53 -37.68 -21.32
CA ARG A 187 47.84 -38.10 -21.82
C ARG A 187 48.30 -39.30 -21.02
#